data_AF-A0A662J243-F1
#
_entry.id   AF-A0A662J243-F1
#
_cell.length_a   1.000
_cell.length_b   1.000
_cell.length_c   1.000
_cell.angle_alpha   90.00
_cell.angle_beta   90.00
_cell.angle_gamma   90.00
#
_symmetry.space_group_name_H-M   'P 1'
#
loop_
_entity.id
_entity.type
_entity.pdbx_description
1 polymer ?
#
loop_
_entity_poly.entity_id
_entity_poly.type
_entity_poly.pdbx_seq_one_letter_code
_entity_poly.pdbx_strand_id
1 'polypeptide(L)'
;MVKVVVVYDRVRYEEKALQRAGERLGVTVSLVDVKDSFIDITKGDVNPEVLKGDVIIQRCVGHYRSLYLTAILESMGIPVINPFQTALICGDKLLTT
;
A
#
# COMPACT_ATOMS: atom_id res chain seq x y z
N MET A 1 -0.42 -11.84 -15.72
CA MET A 1 0.35 -10.57 -15.80
C MET A 1 0.21 -9.91 -14.44
N VAL A 2 1.32 -9.52 -13.81
CA VAL A 2 1.29 -9.02 -12.41
C VAL A 2 0.55 -7.67 -12.36
N LYS A 3 -0.39 -7.54 -11.42
CA LYS A 3 -1.13 -6.31 -11.15
C LYS A 3 -0.62 -5.65 -9.88
N VAL A 4 -0.18 -4.39 -10.02
CA VAL A 4 0.33 -3.58 -8.91
C VAL A 4 -0.73 -2.57 -8.49
N VAL A 5 -0.98 -2.46 -7.19
CA VAL A 5 -1.81 -1.40 -6.63
C VAL A 5 -0.93 -0.46 -5.81
N VAL A 6 -1.03 0.85 -6.04
CA VAL A 6 -0.39 1.87 -5.21
C VAL A 6 -1.45 2.49 -4.30
N VAL A 7 -1.33 2.28 -3.00
CA VAL A 7 -2.28 2.84 -2.02
C VAL A 7 -1.78 4.17 -1.46
N TYR A 8 -2.65 5.18 -1.41
CA TYR A 8 -2.29 6.52 -0.92
C TYR A 8 -3.44 7.18 -0.16
N ASP A 9 -3.15 8.17 0.68
CA ASP A 9 -4.15 9.03 1.35
C ASP A 9 -4.08 10.50 0.89
N ARG A 10 -3.03 10.84 0.16
CA ARG A 10 -2.87 12.10 -0.57
C ARG A 10 -2.04 11.85 -1.82
N VAL A 11 -2.60 12.11 -3.00
CA VAL A 11 -1.87 11.95 -4.27
C VAL A 11 -0.77 13.00 -4.40
N ARG A 12 0.46 12.57 -4.68
CA ARG A 12 1.61 13.43 -5.01
C ARG A 12 2.17 13.05 -6.38
N TYR A 13 3.29 13.67 -6.73
CA TYR A 13 3.95 13.40 -8.01
C TYR A 13 4.45 11.95 -8.09
N GLU A 14 4.95 11.44 -6.97
CA GLU A 14 5.61 10.13 -6.84
C GLU A 14 4.66 8.99 -7.16
N GLU A 15 3.40 9.04 -6.70
CA GLU A 15 2.41 8.00 -7.00
C GLU A 15 2.08 7.98 -8.50
N LYS A 16 1.94 9.16 -9.13
CA LYS A 16 1.76 9.26 -10.58
C LYS A 16 3.00 8.82 -11.35
N ALA A 17 4.20 9.03 -10.80
CA ALA A 17 5.45 8.58 -11.41
C ALA A 17 5.57 7.05 -11.40
N LEU A 18 5.15 6.38 -10.31
CA LEU A 18 5.09 4.92 -10.23
C LEU A 18 4.13 4.34 -11.28
N GLN A 19 2.95 4.95 -11.45
CA GLN A 19 2.00 4.52 -12.48
C GLN A 19 2.62 4.60 -13.89
N ARG A 20 3.21 5.75 -14.25
CA ARG A 20 3.89 5.92 -15.54
C ARG A 20 5.06 4.97 -15.73
N ALA A 21 5.82 4.67 -14.66
CA ALA A 21 6.92 3.73 -14.72
C ALA A 21 6.41 2.30 -15.01
N GLY A 22 5.33 1.87 -14.38
CA GLY A 22 4.70 0.59 -14.65
C GLY A 22 4.16 0.48 -16.08
N GLU A 23 3.48 1.51 -16.57
CA GLU A 23 3.00 1.57 -17.96
C GLU A 23 4.14 1.37 -18.97
N ARG A 24 5.29 2.02 -18.76
CA ARG A 24 6.49 1.87 -19.61
C ARG A 24 7.08 0.46 -19.57
N LEU A 25 6.87 -0.27 -18.47
CA LEU A 25 7.32 -1.65 -18.29
C LEU A 25 6.25 -2.67 -18.72
N GLY A 26 5.09 -2.24 -19.21
CA GLY A 26 3.98 -3.12 -19.55
C GLY A 26 3.27 -3.74 -18.34
N VAL A 27 3.41 -3.16 -17.15
CA VAL A 27 2.80 -3.61 -15.90
C VAL A 27 1.55 -2.77 -15.61
N THR A 28 0.44 -3.43 -15.25
CA THR A 28 -0.77 -2.73 -14.82
C THR A 28 -0.59 -2.15 -13.42
N VAL A 29 -0.57 -0.81 -13.32
CA VAL A 29 -0.50 -0.09 -12.04
C VAL A 29 -1.76 0.72 -11.82
N SER A 30 -2.50 0.43 -10.74
CA SER A 30 -3.68 1.20 -10.33
C SER A 30 -3.38 2.02 -9.07
N LEU A 31 -3.81 3.28 -9.06
CA LEU A 31 -3.73 4.15 -7.88
C LEU A 31 -5.05 4.05 -7.10
N VAL A 32 -4.98 3.80 -5.79
CA VAL A 32 -6.16 3.67 -4.92
C VAL A 32 -6.06 4.61 -3.73
N ASP A 33 -7.04 5.51 -3.60
CA ASP A 33 -7.20 6.37 -2.43
C ASP A 33 -7.82 5.57 -1.28
N VAL A 34 -7.12 5.51 -0.15
CA VAL A 34 -7.56 4.79 1.06
C VAL A 34 -8.05 5.73 2.16
N LYS A 35 -8.16 7.04 1.90
CA LYS A 35 -8.57 8.02 2.91
C LYS A 35 -9.97 7.78 3.44
N ASP A 36 -10.90 7.41 2.56
CA ASP A 36 -12.31 7.16 2.88
C ASP A 36 -12.66 5.66 2.92
N SER A 37 -11.65 4.79 2.88
CA SER A 37 -11.86 3.35 2.95
C SER A 37 -12.14 2.94 4.40
N PHE A 38 -13.37 2.49 4.68
CA PHE A 38 -13.66 1.77 5.92
C PHE A 38 -12.98 0.40 5.86
N ILE A 39 -12.32 0.00 6.96
CA ILE A 39 -11.68 -1.31 7.07
C ILE A 39 -12.34 -2.05 8.21
N ASP A 40 -13.05 -3.14 7.89
CA ASP A 40 -13.56 -4.07 8.89
C ASP A 40 -12.58 -5.24 9.02
N ILE A 41 -11.71 -5.15 10.02
CA ILE A 41 -10.69 -6.16 10.30
C ILE A 41 -11.33 -7.50 10.71
N THR A 42 -12.54 -7.48 11.28
CA THR A 42 -13.22 -8.70 11.73
C THR A 42 -13.81 -9.51 10.58
N LYS A 43 -14.19 -8.83 9.49
CA LYS A 43 -14.76 -9.44 8.29
C LYS A 43 -13.73 -9.62 7.17
N GLY A 44 -12.56 -9.00 7.29
CA GLY A 44 -11.59 -8.93 6.19
C GLY A 44 -12.08 -8.03 5.05
N ASP A 45 -13.01 -7.12 5.33
CA ASP A 45 -13.52 -6.19 4.32
C ASP A 45 -12.57 -4.98 4.25
N VAL A 46 -11.77 -4.97 3.19
CA VAL A 46 -10.95 -3.83 2.76
C VAL A 46 -11.49 -3.36 1.40
N ASN A 47 -11.16 -2.13 1.02
CA ASN A 47 -11.50 -1.59 -0.30
C ASN A 47 -11.18 -2.63 -1.41
N PRO A 48 -12.20 -3.09 -2.17
CA PRO A 48 -12.03 -4.15 -3.17
C PRO A 48 -10.99 -3.82 -4.23
N GLU A 49 -10.75 -2.54 -4.55
CA GLU A 49 -9.71 -2.14 -5.51
C GLU A 49 -8.30 -2.42 -4.99
N VAL A 50 -8.10 -2.39 -3.68
CA VAL A 50 -6.82 -2.79 -3.06
C VAL A 50 -6.61 -4.29 -3.21
N LEU A 51 -7.65 -5.09 -2.96
CA LEU A 51 -7.60 -6.56 -3.01
C LEU A 51 -7.41 -7.12 -4.43
N LYS A 52 -7.54 -6.29 -5.47
CA LYS A 52 -7.26 -6.70 -6.85
C LYS A 52 -5.77 -6.70 -7.20
N GLY A 53 -4.88 -6.23 -6.31
CA GLY A 53 -3.44 -6.21 -6.54
C GLY A 53 -2.78 -7.53 -6.17
N ASP A 54 -1.91 -8.05 -7.05
CA ASP A 54 -0.99 -9.15 -6.70
C ASP A 54 0.11 -8.66 -5.74
N VAL A 55 0.43 -7.36 -5.80
CA VAL A 55 1.37 -6.67 -4.91
C VAL A 55 0.91 -5.23 -4.67
N ILE A 56 1.08 -4.77 -3.45
CA ILE A 56 0.70 -3.41 -3.02
C ILE A 56 1.96 -2.58 -2.79
N ILE A 57 2.02 -1.36 -3.33
CA ILE A 57 3.01 -0.36 -2.97
C ILE A 57 2.36 0.65 -2.01
N GLN A 58 2.86 0.68 -0.78
CA GLN A 58 2.40 1.56 0.29
C GLN A 58 2.95 2.98 0.07
N ARG A 59 2.07 3.95 -0.17
CA ARG A 59 2.41 5.36 -0.41
C ARG A 59 1.59 6.38 0.41
N CYS A 60 0.91 5.94 1.46
CA CYS A 60 0.25 6.84 2.40
C CYS A 60 1.27 7.76 3.10
N VAL A 61 0.87 9.02 3.28
CA VAL A 61 1.65 10.05 3.96
C VAL A 61 1.54 9.89 5.48
N GLY A 62 0.37 9.52 6.00
CA GLY A 62 0.19 9.29 7.43
C GLY A 62 0.89 8.01 7.90
N HIS A 63 1.85 8.13 8.83
CA HIS A 63 2.63 7.01 9.36
C HIS A 63 1.76 5.88 9.93
N TYR A 64 0.83 6.17 10.84
CA TYR A 64 -0.01 5.12 11.42
C TYR A 64 -0.95 4.48 10.40
N ARG A 65 -1.43 5.26 9.42
CA ARG A 65 -2.24 4.72 8.33
C ARG A 65 -1.42 3.76 7.48
N SER A 66 -0.22 4.16 7.05
CA SER A 66 0.64 3.29 6.25
C SER A 66 1.01 2.03 7.02
N LEU A 67 1.39 2.16 8.29
CA LEU A 67 1.80 1.07 9.15
C LEU A 67 0.68 0.03 9.34
N TYR A 68 -0.49 0.45 9.81
CA TYR A 68 -1.57 -0.50 10.13
C TYR A 68 -2.31 -1.01 8.91
N LEU A 69 -2.46 -0.22 7.84
CA LEU A 69 -2.97 -0.75 6.58
C LEU A 69 -2.05 -1.86 6.04
N THR A 70 -0.74 -1.67 6.14
CA THR A 70 0.25 -2.70 5.74
C THR A 70 0.07 -3.97 6.56
N ALA A 71 -0.02 -3.86 7.89
CA ALA A 71 -0.24 -5.01 8.77
C ALA A 71 -1.53 -5.79 8.42
N ILE A 72 -2.62 -5.08 8.12
CA ILE A 72 -3.90 -5.68 7.74
C ILE A 72 -3.79 -6.39 6.39
N LEU A 73 -3.19 -5.75 5.39
CA LEU A 73 -3.03 -6.36 4.07
C LEU A 73 -2.12 -7.59 4.11
N GLU A 74 -1.04 -7.55 4.88
CA GLU A 74 -0.15 -8.70 5.07
C GLU A 74 -0.83 -9.84 5.83
N SER A 75 -1.69 -9.56 6.82
CA SER A 75 -2.45 -10.61 7.51
C SER A 75 -3.47 -11.31 6.61
N MET A 76 -3.86 -10.66 5.51
CA MET A 76 -4.69 -11.24 4.44
C MET A 76 -3.86 -11.98 3.37
N GLY A 77 -2.54 -12.11 3.57
CA GLY A 77 -1.64 -12.80 2.65
C GLY A 77 -1.24 -11.99 1.41
N ILE A 78 -1.53 -10.69 1.39
CA ILE A 78 -1.20 -9.81 0.26
C ILE A 78 0.21 -9.23 0.47
N PRO A 79 1.14 -9.38 -0.50
CA PRO A 79 2.46 -8.77 -0.43
C PRO A 79 2.38 -7.23 -0.46
N VAL A 80 3.02 -6.57 0.51
CA VAL A 80 3.09 -5.11 0.57
C VAL A 80 4.54 -4.62 0.56
N ILE A 81 4.80 -3.57 -0.21
CA ILE A 81 6.08 -2.89 -0.31
C ILE A 81 5.92 -1.49 0.29
N ASN A 82 6.57 -1.12 1.40
CA ASN A 82 7.40 -1.97 2.25
C ASN A 82 6.54 -2.83 3.20
N PRO A 83 7.04 -3.99 3.66
CA PRO A 83 6.33 -4.83 4.61
C PRO A 83 6.23 -4.15 5.99
N PHE A 84 5.30 -4.60 6.84
CA PHE A 84 5.00 -4.00 8.13
C PHE A 84 6.25 -3.87 9.00
N GLN A 85 7.07 -4.91 9.04
CA GLN A 85 8.28 -4.92 9.86
C GLN A 85 9.27 -3.83 9.44
N THR A 86 9.42 -3.59 8.14
CA THR A 86 10.27 -2.51 7.63
C THR A 86 9.67 -1.14 7.98
N ALA A 87 8.36 -0.98 7.80
CA ALA A 87 7.68 0.27 8.16
C ALA A 87 7.75 0.58 9.66
N LEU A 88 7.67 -0.43 10.52
CA LEU A 88 7.80 -0.33 11.97
C LEU A 88 9.22 0.13 12.36
N ILE A 89 10.25 -0.52 11.82
CA ILE A 89 11.64 -0.21 12.12
C ILE A 89 12.02 1.17 11.57
N CYS A 90 11.79 1.45 10.29
CA CYS A 90 12.16 2.72 9.67
C CYS A 90 11.32 3.91 10.17
N GLY A 91 10.15 3.65 10.75
CA GLY A 91 9.29 4.66 11.37
C GLY A 91 9.77 5.13 12.74
N ASP A 92 10.64 4.35 13.40
CA ASP A 92 11.17 4.65 14.71
C ASP A 92 12.71 4.71 14.67
N LYS A 93 13.25 5.91 14.92
CA LYS A 93 14.70 6.15 14.92
C LYS A 93 15.42 5.31 15.97
N LEU A 94 14.78 5.01 17.10
CA LEU A 94 15.38 4.18 18.15
C LEU A 94 15.55 2.73 17.68
N LEU A 95 14.65 2.25 16.84
CA LEU A 95 14.65 0.89 16.31
C LEU A 95 15.49 0.74 15.03
N THR A 96 15.84 1.84 14.37
CA THR A 96 16.64 1.84 13.14
C THR A 96 18.10 1.53 13.47
N THR A 97 18.52 0.28 13.30
CA THR A 97 19.90 -0.22 13.52
C THR A 97 20.56 -0.70 12.24
#